data_AF-A0A6B2G2U5-F1
#
_entry.id   AF-A0A6B2G2U5-F1
#
_cell.length_a   1.000
_cell.length_b   1.000
_cell.length_c   1.000
_cell.angle_alpha   90.00
_cell.angle_beta   90.00
_cell.angle_gamma   90.00
#
_symmetry.space_group_name_H-M   'P 1'
#
loop_
_entity.id
_entity.type
_entity.pdbx_description
1 polymer ?
#
loop_
_entity_poly.entity_id
_entity_poly.type
_entity_poly.pdbx_seq_one_letter_code
_entity_poly.pdbx_strand_id
1 'polypeptide(L)'
;KVANQDLYHKSISFYHEYKPLQLNDLMIALSPRVDHAKAIKQLISLNVLCMCKSYLLHVQKLNIAVVNEALNQLYIEEESYEELRNSVENYTNYEAAKLAEQLQNHSSIEFRRISTLIRKFSNRWSQTLEMAKKDQLYDDAIIYATESRDPEIAHSLLEHFIEIKRPDCVVSLLYLCYDIVVPDQVMLLCWLNDMMHYCMPYTIQLTRESVSRLNAFEARQKQVNENLDERENPVYFPSNSTQQLMIGASTFPSTFTTNSTRSNHSNATSQQSINSVMQQHRQNPF
;
A
#
# COMPACT_ATOMS: atom_id res chain seq x y z
N LYS A 1 48.81 8.30 -9.14
CA LYS A 1 47.63 9.02 -8.57
C LYS A 1 47.64 10.42 -9.15
N VAL A 2 46.66 10.77 -9.99
CA VAL A 2 46.57 12.08 -10.65
C VAL A 2 45.35 12.81 -10.10
N ALA A 3 45.46 14.11 -9.88
CA ALA A 3 44.36 14.94 -9.36
C ALA A 3 43.37 15.35 -10.48
N ASN A 4 43.87 15.46 -11.71
CA ASN A 4 43.07 15.86 -12.86
C ASN A 4 42.17 14.71 -13.34
N GLN A 5 40.85 14.88 -13.20
CA GLN A 5 39.85 13.92 -13.65
C GLN A 5 39.71 13.85 -15.18
N ASP A 6 40.06 14.92 -15.91
CA ASP A 6 40.00 14.95 -17.37
C ASP A 6 40.98 13.97 -18.01
N LEU A 7 42.06 13.64 -17.30
CA LEU A 7 43.02 12.64 -17.75
C LEU A 7 42.37 11.26 -17.83
N TYR A 8 41.43 10.94 -16.92
CA TYR A 8 40.71 9.67 -16.93
C TYR A 8 39.80 9.56 -18.16
N HIS A 9 39.06 10.62 -18.50
CA HIS A 9 38.23 10.65 -19.70
C HIS A 9 39.04 10.52 -20.99
N LYS A 10 40.21 11.17 -21.07
CA LYS A 10 41.15 10.98 -22.20
C LYS A 10 41.70 9.56 -22.26
N SER A 11 41.97 8.96 -21.10
CA SER A 11 42.44 7.57 -21.01
C SER A 11 41.40 6.59 -21.54
N ILE A 12 40.11 6.82 -21.26
CA ILE A 12 38.99 6.01 -21.76
C ILE A 12 38.95 6.02 -23.30
N SER A 13 39.03 7.20 -23.92
CA SER A 13 39.09 7.31 -25.38
C SER A 13 40.31 6.61 -25.98
N PHE A 14 41.49 6.77 -25.37
CA PHE A 14 42.70 6.09 -25.82
C PHE A 14 42.58 4.56 -25.72
N TYR A 15 42.11 4.04 -24.59
CA TYR A 15 41.95 2.59 -24.41
C TYR A 15 40.89 2.01 -25.34
N HIS A 16 39.83 2.76 -25.64
CA HIS A 16 38.85 2.36 -26.63
C HIS A 16 39.48 2.18 -28.03
N GLU A 17 40.32 3.12 -28.46
CA GLU A 17 40.93 3.10 -29.79
C GLU A 17 42.00 2.01 -29.95
N TYR A 18 42.82 1.77 -28.91
CA TYR A 18 43.98 0.88 -29.02
C TYR A 18 43.79 -0.51 -28.38
N LYS A 19 42.98 -0.65 -27.32
CA LYS A 19 42.78 -1.91 -26.57
C LYS A 19 41.38 -2.03 -25.96
N PRO A 20 40.35 -2.31 -26.77
CA PRO A 20 38.96 -2.35 -26.30
C PRO A 20 38.69 -3.40 -25.21
N LEU A 21 39.36 -4.56 -25.25
CA LEU A 21 39.17 -5.65 -24.28
C LEU A 21 39.58 -5.29 -22.85
N GLN A 22 40.61 -4.44 -22.69
CA GLN A 22 41.13 -4.05 -21.37
C GLN A 22 40.38 -2.86 -20.76
N LEU A 23 39.43 -2.28 -21.50
CA LEU A 23 38.69 -1.12 -21.07
C LEU A 23 37.85 -1.41 -19.82
N ASN A 24 37.27 -2.61 -19.71
CA ASN A 24 36.45 -3.01 -18.58
C ASN A 24 37.25 -3.01 -17.27
N ASP A 25 38.43 -3.65 -17.27
CA ASP A 25 39.33 -3.69 -16.11
C ASP A 25 39.82 -2.29 -15.70
N LEU A 26 40.13 -1.45 -16.69
CA LEU A 26 40.51 -0.05 -16.45
C LEU A 26 39.36 0.70 -15.76
N MET A 27 38.14 0.56 -16.26
CA MET A 27 36.96 1.24 -15.72
C MET A 27 36.67 0.80 -14.28
N ILE A 28 36.82 -0.49 -13.97
CA ILE A 28 36.68 -1.01 -12.60
C ILE A 28 37.74 -0.39 -11.69
N ALA A 29 39.01 -0.36 -12.11
CA ALA A 29 40.09 0.26 -11.32
C ALA A 29 39.90 1.76 -11.10
N LEU A 30 39.27 2.44 -12.06
CA LEU A 30 38.97 3.87 -12.03
C LEU A 30 37.67 4.23 -11.27
N SER A 31 36.84 3.23 -10.96
CA SER A 31 35.54 3.38 -10.27
C SER A 31 35.53 4.39 -9.12
N PRO A 32 36.42 4.35 -8.11
CA PRO A 32 36.31 5.20 -6.93
C PRO A 32 36.60 6.70 -7.17
N ARG A 33 37.03 7.11 -8.36
CA ARG A 33 37.48 8.50 -8.65
C ARG A 33 36.89 9.13 -9.90
N VAL A 34 36.23 8.32 -10.73
CA VAL A 34 35.64 8.78 -12.00
C VAL A 34 34.24 9.32 -11.77
N ASP A 35 33.90 10.39 -12.48
CA ASP A 35 32.52 10.84 -12.63
C ASP A 35 31.77 9.87 -13.55
N HIS A 36 30.98 8.98 -12.93
CA HIS A 36 30.23 7.93 -13.62
C HIS A 36 29.25 8.49 -14.66
N ALA A 37 28.65 9.66 -14.42
CA ALA A 37 27.68 10.25 -15.34
C ALA A 37 28.35 10.74 -16.62
N LYS A 38 29.52 11.38 -16.51
CA LYS A 38 30.31 11.79 -17.68
C LYS A 38 30.89 10.61 -18.43
N ALA A 39 31.41 9.62 -17.70
CA ALA A 39 31.98 8.41 -18.30
C ALA A 39 30.94 7.64 -19.12
N ILE A 40 29.71 7.49 -18.61
CA ILE A 40 28.64 6.81 -19.33
C ILE A 40 28.19 7.59 -20.56
N LYS A 41 28.06 8.92 -20.49
CA LYS A 41 27.77 9.74 -21.68
C LYS A 41 28.83 9.54 -22.77
N GLN A 42 30.10 9.48 -22.38
CA GLN A 42 31.21 9.19 -23.29
C GLN A 42 31.11 7.76 -23.86
N LEU A 43 30.80 6.76 -23.04
CA LEU A 43 30.63 5.37 -23.50
C LEU A 43 29.45 5.19 -24.45
N ILE A 44 28.34 5.90 -24.21
CA ILE A 44 27.17 5.94 -25.11
C ILE A 44 27.58 6.58 -26.44
N SER A 45 28.31 7.70 -26.43
CA SER A 45 28.77 8.35 -27.66
C SER A 45 29.72 7.49 -28.50
N LEU A 46 30.42 6.55 -27.87
CA LEU A 46 31.35 5.63 -28.52
C LEU A 46 30.69 4.27 -28.87
N ASN A 47 29.42 4.03 -28.51
CA ASN A 47 28.70 2.75 -28.66
C ASN A 47 29.42 1.53 -28.01
N VAL A 48 30.15 1.74 -26.91
CA VAL A 48 30.95 0.68 -26.23
C VAL A 48 30.25 0.15 -24.97
N LEU A 49 29.01 0.55 -24.74
CA LEU A 49 28.31 0.30 -23.49
C LEU A 49 28.22 -1.20 -23.17
N CYS A 50 27.93 -2.03 -24.17
CA CYS A 50 27.82 -3.49 -24.02
C CYS A 50 29.12 -4.15 -23.51
N MET A 51 30.28 -3.66 -23.93
CA MET A 51 31.58 -4.21 -23.49
C MET A 51 31.88 -3.86 -22.02
N CYS A 52 31.27 -2.80 -21.49
CA CYS A 52 31.48 -2.32 -20.14
C CYS A 52 30.41 -2.81 -19.14
N LYS A 53 29.64 -3.85 -19.48
CA LYS A 53 28.58 -4.40 -18.61
C LYS A 53 29.07 -4.73 -17.20
N SER A 54 30.23 -5.38 -17.06
CA SER A 54 30.79 -5.73 -15.74
C SER A 54 31.11 -4.51 -14.88
N TYR A 55 31.57 -3.42 -15.51
CA TYR A 55 31.77 -2.14 -14.85
C TYR A 55 30.44 -1.53 -14.38
N LEU A 56 29.41 -1.53 -15.24
CA LEU A 56 28.09 -0.99 -14.88
C LEU A 56 27.49 -1.75 -13.69
N LEU A 57 27.55 -3.08 -13.68
CA LEU A 57 27.11 -3.92 -12.55
C LEU A 57 27.85 -3.60 -11.26
N HIS A 58 29.15 -3.29 -11.34
CA HIS A 58 29.94 -2.91 -10.18
C HIS A 58 29.50 -1.53 -9.61
N VAL A 59 29.23 -0.57 -10.51
CA VAL A 59 28.83 0.80 -10.17
C VAL A 59 27.36 0.91 -9.78
N GLN A 60 26.51 -0.03 -10.22
CA GLN A 60 25.06 -0.04 -9.97
C GLN A 60 24.71 0.08 -8.48
N LYS A 61 25.57 -0.43 -7.59
CA LYS A 61 25.47 -0.29 -6.13
C LYS A 61 25.35 1.16 -5.63
N LEU A 62 25.85 2.12 -6.40
CA LEU A 62 25.76 3.56 -6.08
C LEU A 62 24.40 4.18 -6.43
N ASN A 63 23.51 3.43 -7.11
CA ASN A 63 22.16 3.84 -7.49
C ASN A 63 22.09 5.21 -8.20
N ILE A 64 22.93 5.37 -9.23
CA ILE A 64 23.01 6.61 -10.02
C ILE A 64 22.05 6.49 -11.22
N ALA A 65 21.20 7.51 -11.42
CA ALA A 65 20.17 7.49 -12.47
C ALA A 65 20.70 7.21 -13.87
N VAL A 66 21.78 7.89 -14.27
CA VAL A 66 22.40 7.72 -15.61
C VAL A 66 22.95 6.31 -15.81
N VAL A 67 23.45 5.67 -14.74
CA VAL A 67 23.95 4.29 -14.78
C VAL A 67 22.79 3.32 -14.97
N ASN A 68 21.75 3.48 -14.17
CA ASN A 68 20.57 2.61 -14.21
C ASN A 68 19.83 2.74 -15.56
N GLU A 69 19.66 3.95 -16.10
CA GLU A 69 19.04 4.16 -17.41
C GLU A 69 19.84 3.48 -18.53
N ALA A 70 21.16 3.70 -18.56
CA ALA A 70 22.03 3.09 -19.56
C ALA A 70 22.05 1.55 -19.45
N LEU A 71 22.04 1.02 -18.22
CA LEU A 71 22.00 -0.42 -17.98
C LEU A 71 20.65 -1.04 -18.36
N ASN A 72 19.53 -0.35 -18.07
CA ASN A 72 18.20 -0.80 -18.46
C ASN A 72 18.05 -0.83 -19.98
N GLN A 73 18.60 0.17 -20.69
CA GLN A 73 18.63 0.17 -22.16
C GLN A 73 19.44 -1.00 -22.71
N LEU A 74 20.58 -1.31 -22.10
CA LEU A 74 21.40 -2.47 -22.47
C LEU A 74 20.64 -3.79 -22.25
N TYR A 75 19.90 -3.96 -21.15
CA TYR A 75 19.10 -5.17 -20.92
C TYR A 75 17.97 -5.35 -21.94
N ILE A 76 17.40 -4.25 -22.43
CA ILE A 76 16.41 -4.29 -23.51
C ILE A 76 17.06 -4.77 -24.81
N GLU A 77 18.27 -4.29 -25.13
CA GLU A 77 19.01 -4.70 -26.33
C GLU A 77 19.50 -6.15 -26.28
N GLU A 78 19.89 -6.64 -25.10
CA GLU A 78 20.32 -8.03 -24.88
C GLU A 78 19.14 -9.01 -24.68
N GLU A 79 17.89 -8.52 -24.66
CA GLU A 79 16.67 -9.28 -24.36
C GLU A 79 16.70 -10.03 -23.01
N SER A 80 17.51 -9.55 -22.05
CA SER A 80 17.69 -10.16 -20.73
C SER A 80 16.63 -9.66 -19.74
N TYR A 81 15.50 -10.37 -19.66
CA TYR A 81 14.37 -9.99 -18.80
C TYR A 81 14.63 -10.22 -17.30
N GLU A 82 15.35 -11.29 -16.93
CA GLU A 82 15.62 -11.62 -15.52
C GLU A 82 16.52 -10.56 -14.86
N GLU A 83 17.58 -10.16 -15.56
CA GLU A 83 18.51 -9.14 -15.05
C GLU A 83 17.83 -7.78 -14.96
N LEU A 84 16.98 -7.43 -15.94
CA LEU A 84 16.20 -6.19 -15.90
C LEU A 84 15.25 -6.16 -14.70
N ARG A 85 14.53 -7.27 -14.45
CA ARG A 85 13.63 -7.39 -13.30
C ARG A 85 14.39 -7.19 -11.98
N ASN A 86 15.51 -7.89 -11.81
CA ASN A 86 16.35 -7.76 -10.62
C ASN A 86 16.94 -6.34 -10.46
N SER A 87 17.33 -5.71 -11.56
CA SER A 87 17.82 -4.33 -11.59
C SER A 87 16.74 -3.36 -11.10
N VAL A 88 15.53 -3.46 -11.67
CA VAL A 88 14.38 -2.60 -11.37
C VAL A 88 13.90 -2.74 -9.92
N GLU A 89 13.90 -3.96 -9.37
CA GLU A 89 13.46 -4.20 -7.99
C GLU A 89 14.45 -3.68 -6.95
N ASN A 90 15.76 -3.76 -7.22
CA ASN A 90 16.80 -3.37 -6.26
C ASN A 90 17.19 -1.89 -6.34
N TYR A 91 17.09 -1.27 -7.52
CA TYR A 91 17.59 0.09 -7.79
C TYR A 91 16.49 0.99 -8.30
N THR A 92 16.02 1.91 -7.46
CA THR A 92 14.84 2.75 -7.74
C THR A 92 15.12 4.06 -8.47
N ASN A 93 16.39 4.45 -8.65
CA ASN A 93 16.74 5.74 -9.24
C ASN A 93 16.82 5.61 -10.78
N TYR A 94 15.70 5.77 -11.48
CA TYR A 94 15.63 5.80 -12.95
C TYR A 94 14.32 6.45 -13.42
N GLU A 95 14.23 6.78 -14.70
CA GLU A 95 13.01 7.34 -15.31
C GLU A 95 11.93 6.26 -15.55
N ALA A 96 11.18 5.92 -14.50
CA ALA A 96 10.20 4.84 -14.53
C ALA A 96 9.10 5.01 -15.59
N ALA A 97 8.63 6.24 -15.85
CA ALA A 97 7.56 6.48 -16.82
C ALA A 97 8.00 6.18 -18.27
N LYS A 98 9.16 6.69 -18.67
CA LYS A 98 9.73 6.52 -20.00
C LYS A 98 10.09 5.06 -20.27
N LEU A 99 10.72 4.41 -19.29
CA LEU A 99 11.05 2.99 -19.37
C LEU A 99 9.80 2.12 -19.52
N ALA A 100 8.75 2.39 -18.73
CA ALA A 100 7.50 1.62 -18.82
C ALA A 100 6.82 1.76 -20.19
N GLU A 101 6.81 2.96 -20.79
CA GLU A 101 6.24 3.18 -22.12
C GLU A 101 7.01 2.43 -23.22
N GLN A 102 8.34 2.43 -23.14
CA GLN A 102 9.18 1.67 -24.07
C GLN A 102 8.92 0.16 -23.98
N LEU A 103 8.87 -0.37 -22.74
CA LEU A 103 8.62 -1.79 -22.48
C LEU A 103 7.20 -2.23 -22.88
N GLN A 104 6.22 -1.33 -22.85
CA GLN A 104 4.84 -1.63 -23.23
C GLN A 104 4.69 -1.97 -24.73
N ASN A 105 5.53 -1.37 -25.57
CA ASN A 105 5.49 -1.58 -27.02
C ASN A 105 6.37 -2.76 -27.48
N HIS A 106 7.06 -3.42 -26.55
CA HIS A 106 7.96 -4.52 -26.88
C HIS A 106 7.19 -5.79 -27.28
N SER A 107 7.76 -6.58 -28.19
CA SER A 107 7.12 -7.79 -28.74
C SER A 107 6.91 -8.87 -27.67
N SER A 108 7.93 -9.10 -26.84
CA SER A 108 7.90 -10.09 -25.77
C SER A 108 6.96 -9.71 -24.61
N ILE A 109 6.25 -10.71 -24.09
CA ILE A 109 5.30 -10.58 -22.97
C ILE A 109 6.05 -10.32 -21.65
N GLU A 110 7.25 -10.89 -21.47
CA GLU A 110 8.02 -10.73 -20.23
C GLU A 110 8.42 -9.26 -20.00
N PHE A 111 8.81 -8.55 -21.05
CA PHE A 111 9.11 -7.12 -20.97
C PHE A 111 7.86 -6.28 -20.67
N ARG A 112 6.70 -6.65 -21.23
CA ARG A 112 5.42 -6.01 -20.90
C ARG A 112 5.03 -6.25 -19.44
N ARG A 113 5.27 -7.46 -18.91
CA ARG A 113 5.09 -7.79 -17.50
C ARG A 113 5.98 -6.92 -16.59
N ILE A 114 7.24 -6.70 -16.98
CA ILE A 114 8.14 -5.78 -16.27
C ILE A 114 7.63 -4.32 -16.33
N SER A 115 7.07 -3.87 -17.47
CA SER A 115 6.43 -2.55 -17.55
C SER A 115 5.30 -2.40 -16.53
N THR A 116 4.43 -3.42 -16.45
CA THR A 116 3.33 -3.48 -15.48
C THR A 116 3.85 -3.46 -14.03
N LEU A 117 4.95 -4.18 -13.75
CA LEU A 117 5.64 -4.17 -12.45
C LEU A 117 6.20 -2.77 -12.09
N ILE A 118 6.82 -2.08 -13.03
CA ILE A 118 7.34 -0.72 -12.83
C ILE A 118 6.19 0.24 -12.50
N ARG A 119 5.06 0.13 -13.22
CA ARG A 119 3.88 0.98 -12.98
C ARG A 119 3.24 0.69 -11.63
N LYS A 120 3.22 -0.58 -11.20
CA LYS A 120 2.86 -0.99 -9.83
C LYS A 120 3.69 -0.23 -8.78
N PHE A 121 5.02 -0.19 -8.90
CA PHE A 121 5.85 0.57 -7.95
C PHE A 121 5.56 2.08 -7.95
N SER A 122 5.06 2.63 -9.06
CA SER A 122 4.67 4.03 -9.17
C SER A 122 3.22 4.35 -8.75
N ASN A 123 2.48 3.37 -8.21
CA ASN A 123 1.06 3.48 -7.79
C ASN A 123 0.09 3.95 -8.91
N ARG A 124 0.42 3.69 -10.19
CA ARG A 124 -0.46 4.04 -11.32
C ARG A 124 -1.37 2.86 -11.71
N TRP A 125 -2.29 2.51 -10.81
CA TRP A 125 -3.10 1.29 -10.89
C TRP A 125 -4.00 1.19 -12.12
N SER A 126 -4.64 2.29 -12.54
CA SER A 126 -5.55 2.28 -13.70
C SER A 126 -4.84 1.87 -15.00
N GLN A 127 -3.64 2.42 -15.22
CA GLN A 127 -2.83 2.14 -16.41
C GLN A 127 -2.24 0.72 -16.35
N THR A 128 -1.80 0.29 -15.17
CA THR A 128 -1.34 -1.08 -14.92
C THR A 128 -2.42 -2.11 -15.28
N LEU A 129 -3.67 -1.85 -14.88
CA LEU A 129 -4.79 -2.76 -15.16
C LEU A 129 -5.13 -2.80 -16.64
N GLU A 130 -5.18 -1.65 -17.31
CA GLU A 130 -5.46 -1.57 -18.75
C GLU A 130 -4.42 -2.35 -19.57
N MET A 131 -3.14 -2.28 -19.15
CA MET A 131 -2.07 -3.09 -19.74
C MET A 131 -2.28 -4.59 -19.48
N ALA A 132 -2.57 -4.97 -18.23
CA ALA A 132 -2.81 -6.38 -17.91
C ALA A 132 -4.02 -6.96 -18.66
N LYS A 133 -5.07 -6.15 -18.89
CA LYS A 133 -6.21 -6.50 -19.75
C LYS A 133 -5.78 -6.72 -21.20
N LYS A 134 -4.97 -5.82 -21.76
CA LYS A 134 -4.44 -5.93 -23.13
C LYS A 134 -3.59 -7.19 -23.34
N ASP A 135 -2.80 -7.55 -22.34
CA ASP A 135 -1.88 -8.70 -22.39
C ASP A 135 -2.55 -10.02 -21.95
N GLN A 136 -3.82 -9.98 -21.53
CA GLN A 136 -4.59 -11.13 -21.03
C GLN A 136 -3.94 -11.86 -19.84
N LEU A 137 -3.17 -11.12 -19.04
CA LEU A 137 -2.41 -11.66 -17.90
C LEU A 137 -3.26 -11.58 -16.62
N TYR A 138 -4.23 -12.48 -16.52
CA TYR A 138 -5.30 -12.36 -15.52
C TYR A 138 -4.87 -12.65 -14.07
N ASP A 139 -3.94 -13.58 -13.85
CA ASP A 139 -3.48 -13.93 -12.50
C ASP A 139 -2.79 -12.73 -11.85
N ASP A 140 -1.89 -12.09 -12.60
CA ASP A 140 -1.22 -10.86 -12.19
C ASP A 140 -2.19 -9.70 -12.03
N ALA A 141 -3.17 -9.56 -12.93
CA ALA A 141 -4.20 -8.52 -12.84
C ALA A 141 -5.00 -8.61 -11.52
N ILE A 142 -5.34 -9.83 -11.08
CA ILE A 142 -6.07 -10.06 -9.82
C ILE A 142 -5.20 -9.68 -8.60
N ILE A 143 -3.91 -10.00 -8.64
CA ILE A 143 -2.95 -9.59 -7.59
C ILE A 143 -2.86 -8.06 -7.54
N TYR A 144 -2.74 -7.39 -8.69
CA TYR A 144 -2.65 -5.93 -8.74
C TYR A 144 -3.93 -5.24 -8.27
N ALA A 145 -5.11 -5.79 -8.59
CA ALA A 145 -6.38 -5.27 -8.08
C ALA A 145 -6.51 -5.44 -6.56
N THR A 146 -5.96 -6.52 -6.01
CA THR A 146 -5.95 -6.74 -4.55
C THR A 146 -5.00 -5.78 -3.85
N GLU A 147 -3.82 -5.53 -4.45
CA GLU A 147 -2.83 -4.60 -3.91
C GLU A 147 -3.26 -3.14 -4.01
N SER A 148 -4.02 -2.75 -5.04
CA SER A 148 -4.50 -1.37 -5.19
C SER A 148 -5.49 -0.96 -4.10
N ARG A 149 -6.26 -1.92 -3.55
CA ARG A 149 -7.34 -1.69 -2.56
C ARG A 149 -8.44 -0.72 -3.02
N ASP A 150 -8.51 -0.45 -4.31
CA ASP A 150 -9.50 0.46 -4.89
C ASP A 150 -10.70 -0.33 -5.44
N PRO A 151 -11.94 -0.08 -4.95
CA PRO A 151 -13.13 -0.83 -5.37
C PRO A 151 -13.47 -0.62 -6.85
N GLU A 152 -13.26 0.59 -7.37
CA GLU A 152 -13.53 0.93 -8.78
C GLU A 152 -12.66 0.11 -9.75
N ILE A 153 -11.40 -0.14 -9.38
CA ILE A 153 -10.45 -0.91 -10.19
C ILE A 153 -10.85 -2.38 -10.20
N ALA A 154 -11.23 -2.92 -9.03
CA ALA A 154 -11.74 -4.28 -8.92
C ALA A 154 -13.04 -4.46 -9.70
N HIS A 155 -13.95 -3.47 -9.66
CA HIS A 155 -15.19 -3.47 -10.43
C HIS A 155 -14.92 -3.48 -11.94
N SER A 156 -14.07 -2.60 -12.44
CA SER A 156 -13.71 -2.55 -13.86
C SER A 156 -13.03 -3.85 -14.33
N LEU A 157 -12.28 -4.53 -13.46
CA LEU A 157 -11.70 -5.83 -13.78
C LEU A 157 -12.77 -6.93 -13.81
N LEU A 158 -13.73 -6.90 -12.89
CA LEU A 158 -14.83 -7.84 -12.83
C LEU A 158 -15.73 -7.74 -14.08
N GLU A 159 -16.09 -6.53 -14.50
CA GLU A 159 -16.85 -6.28 -15.73
C GLU A 159 -16.17 -6.92 -16.94
N HIS A 160 -14.85 -6.72 -17.06
CA HIS A 160 -14.06 -7.31 -18.14
C HIS A 160 -14.04 -8.84 -18.12
N PHE A 161 -13.92 -9.48 -16.95
CA PHE A 161 -13.95 -10.95 -16.85
C PHE A 161 -15.30 -11.54 -17.24
N ILE A 162 -16.37 -10.82 -16.96
CA ILE A 162 -17.74 -11.20 -17.31
C ILE A 162 -17.96 -11.10 -18.81
N GLU A 163 -17.49 -10.03 -19.46
CA GLU A 163 -17.51 -9.89 -20.93
C GLU A 163 -16.79 -11.05 -21.63
N ILE A 164 -15.64 -11.46 -21.09
CA ILE A 164 -14.83 -12.57 -21.64
C ILE A 164 -15.46 -13.94 -21.33
N LYS A 165 -16.43 -14.01 -20.39
CA LYS A 165 -17.08 -15.24 -19.91
C LYS A 165 -16.10 -16.29 -19.38
N ARG A 166 -15.09 -15.86 -18.62
CA ARG A 166 -14.21 -16.80 -17.88
C ARG A 166 -14.64 -16.91 -16.42
N PRO A 167 -15.35 -17.98 -16.01
CA PRO A 167 -15.81 -18.12 -14.62
C PRO A 167 -14.66 -18.27 -13.62
N ASP A 168 -13.53 -18.88 -14.00
CA ASP A 168 -12.39 -19.13 -13.09
C ASP A 168 -11.73 -17.85 -12.58
N CYS A 169 -11.63 -16.83 -13.44
CA CYS A 169 -11.11 -15.51 -13.06
C CYS A 169 -12.05 -14.79 -12.10
N VAL A 170 -13.37 -14.91 -12.33
CA VAL A 170 -14.39 -14.28 -11.50
C VAL A 170 -14.33 -14.86 -10.09
N VAL A 171 -14.28 -16.19 -9.95
CA VAL A 171 -14.17 -16.83 -8.63
C VAL A 171 -12.88 -16.43 -7.92
N SER A 172 -11.76 -16.44 -8.64
CA SER A 172 -10.45 -16.04 -8.08
C SER A 172 -10.44 -14.57 -7.63
N LEU A 173 -11.03 -13.68 -8.42
CA LEU A 173 -11.15 -12.26 -8.08
C LEU A 173 -12.02 -12.05 -6.84
N LEU A 174 -13.19 -12.70 -6.78
CA LEU A 174 -14.09 -12.61 -5.62
C LEU A 174 -13.49 -13.16 -4.34
N TYR A 175 -12.63 -14.18 -4.46
CA TYR A 175 -11.92 -14.75 -3.32
C TYR A 175 -10.81 -13.80 -2.83
N LEU A 176 -9.97 -13.28 -3.73
CA LEU A 176 -8.80 -12.48 -3.33
C LEU A 176 -9.19 -11.05 -2.93
N CYS A 177 -10.17 -10.45 -3.62
CA CYS A 177 -10.65 -9.10 -3.37
C CYS A 177 -11.89 -9.04 -2.46
N TYR A 178 -12.10 -10.03 -1.58
CA TYR A 178 -13.29 -10.14 -0.72
C TYR A 178 -13.60 -8.84 0.06
N ASP A 179 -12.56 -8.20 0.62
CA ASP A 179 -12.70 -7.01 1.47
C ASP A 179 -12.93 -5.71 0.67
N ILE A 180 -12.50 -5.69 -0.60
CA ILE A 180 -12.45 -4.48 -1.44
C ILE A 180 -13.73 -4.36 -2.26
N VAL A 181 -14.29 -5.48 -2.69
CA VAL A 181 -15.37 -5.50 -3.67
C VAL A 181 -16.73 -5.22 -3.02
N VAL A 182 -17.50 -4.34 -3.66
CA VAL A 182 -18.85 -3.98 -3.20
C VAL A 182 -19.84 -5.09 -3.56
N PRO A 183 -20.53 -5.70 -2.58
CA PRO A 183 -21.32 -6.91 -2.83
C PRO A 183 -22.54 -6.76 -3.74
N ASP A 184 -23.19 -5.60 -3.70
CA ASP A 184 -24.38 -5.27 -4.48
C ASP A 184 -24.09 -5.33 -5.99
N GLN A 185 -22.99 -4.70 -6.40
CA GLN A 185 -22.52 -4.65 -7.78
C GLN A 185 -22.14 -6.04 -8.29
N VAL A 186 -21.44 -6.84 -7.47
CA VAL A 186 -21.09 -8.22 -7.82
C VAL A 186 -22.34 -9.05 -8.08
N MET A 187 -23.28 -9.02 -7.15
CA MET A 187 -24.49 -9.83 -7.27
C MET A 187 -25.30 -9.43 -8.49
N LEU A 188 -25.42 -8.13 -8.76
CA LEU A 188 -26.09 -7.62 -9.95
C LEU A 188 -25.42 -8.14 -11.23
N LEU A 189 -24.10 -7.99 -11.33
CA LEU A 189 -23.34 -8.41 -12.51
C LEU A 189 -23.38 -9.93 -12.71
N CYS A 190 -23.26 -10.72 -11.64
CA CYS A 190 -23.37 -12.18 -11.71
C CYS A 190 -24.77 -12.64 -12.12
N TRP A 191 -25.81 -11.95 -11.66
CA TRP A 191 -27.20 -12.26 -11.99
C TRP A 191 -27.53 -11.94 -13.45
N LEU A 192 -27.14 -10.76 -13.94
CA LEU A 192 -27.40 -10.35 -15.33
C LEU A 192 -26.74 -11.28 -16.36
N ASN A 193 -25.63 -11.92 -15.99
CA ASN A 193 -24.84 -12.76 -16.90
C ASN A 193 -25.03 -14.27 -16.68
N ASP A 194 -26.04 -14.67 -15.90
CA ASP A 194 -26.35 -16.08 -15.59
C ASP A 194 -25.19 -16.86 -14.94
N MET A 195 -24.28 -16.14 -14.26
CA MET A 195 -23.10 -16.72 -13.58
C MET A 195 -23.28 -16.79 -12.06
N MET A 196 -24.53 -16.75 -11.58
CA MET A 196 -24.85 -16.73 -10.15
C MET A 196 -24.24 -17.94 -9.41
N HIS A 197 -24.24 -19.13 -10.03
CA HIS A 197 -23.68 -20.35 -9.45
C HIS A 197 -22.21 -20.22 -9.03
N TYR A 198 -21.41 -19.45 -9.78
CA TYR A 198 -19.99 -19.22 -9.47
C TYR A 198 -19.81 -18.20 -8.34
N CYS A 199 -20.73 -17.23 -8.21
CA CYS A 199 -20.69 -16.21 -7.17
C CYS A 199 -21.35 -16.68 -5.85
N MET A 200 -22.06 -17.81 -5.84
CA MET A 200 -22.74 -18.33 -4.66
C MET A 200 -21.83 -18.51 -3.42
N PRO A 201 -20.60 -19.06 -3.51
CA PRO A 201 -19.73 -19.19 -2.35
C PRO A 201 -19.43 -17.84 -1.67
N TYR A 202 -19.21 -16.80 -2.46
CA TYR A 202 -19.01 -15.43 -1.98
C TYR A 202 -20.27 -14.91 -1.27
N THR A 203 -21.43 -15.05 -1.89
CA THR A 203 -22.72 -14.59 -1.33
C THR A 203 -23.08 -15.30 -0.03
N ILE A 204 -22.83 -16.61 0.07
CA ILE A 204 -23.08 -17.38 1.29
C ILE A 204 -22.21 -16.85 2.44
N GLN A 205 -20.92 -16.64 2.17
CA GLN A 205 -19.99 -16.14 3.17
C GLN A 205 -20.36 -14.73 3.63
N LEU A 206 -20.70 -13.84 2.70
CA LEU A 206 -21.20 -12.49 3.00
C LEU A 206 -22.48 -12.50 3.85
N THR A 207 -23.43 -13.37 3.51
CA THR A 207 -24.70 -13.50 4.24
C THR A 207 -24.44 -13.98 5.67
N ARG A 208 -23.61 -15.00 5.85
CA ARG A 208 -23.21 -15.52 7.16
C ARG A 208 -22.56 -14.43 8.00
N GLU A 209 -21.62 -13.67 7.44
CA GLU A 209 -20.95 -12.60 8.16
C GLU A 209 -21.91 -11.47 8.54
N SER A 210 -22.80 -11.07 7.63
CA SER A 210 -23.80 -10.04 7.87
C SER A 210 -24.74 -10.43 9.01
N VAL A 211 -25.24 -11.67 9.02
CA VAL A 211 -26.08 -12.21 10.10
C VAL A 211 -25.30 -12.29 11.42
N SER A 212 -24.05 -12.74 11.39
CA SER A 212 -23.20 -12.80 12.59
C SER A 212 -22.94 -11.41 13.19
N ARG A 213 -22.63 -10.42 12.34
CA ARG A 213 -22.43 -9.02 12.73
C ARG A 213 -23.71 -8.42 13.31
N LEU A 214 -24.87 -8.72 12.72
CA LEU A 214 -26.18 -8.29 13.20
C LEU A 214 -26.49 -8.88 14.59
N ASN A 215 -26.33 -10.19 14.76
CA ASN A 215 -26.54 -10.86 16.04
C ASN A 215 -25.62 -10.30 17.15
N ALA A 216 -24.35 -10.04 16.82
CA ALA A 216 -23.40 -9.43 17.76
C ALA A 216 -23.78 -7.99 18.12
N PHE A 217 -24.32 -7.22 17.17
CA PHE A 217 -24.85 -5.89 17.44
C PHE A 217 -26.09 -5.93 18.34
N GLU A 218 -27.03 -6.82 18.06
CA GLU A 218 -28.23 -7.01 18.87
C GLU A 218 -27.89 -7.42 20.31
N ALA A 219 -26.94 -8.34 20.49
CA ALA A 219 -26.47 -8.75 21.82
C ALA A 219 -25.84 -7.59 22.61
N ARG A 220 -25.02 -6.75 21.94
CA ARG A 220 -24.45 -5.55 22.57
C ARG A 220 -25.52 -4.53 22.93
N GLN A 221 -26.52 -4.34 22.08
CA GLN A 221 -27.62 -3.42 22.36
C GLN A 221 -28.45 -3.87 23.56
N LYS A 222 -28.75 -5.17 23.67
CA LYS A 222 -29.43 -5.74 24.84
C LYS A 222 -28.64 -5.51 26.13
N GLN A 223 -27.33 -5.76 26.12
CA GLN A 223 -26.47 -5.48 27.28
C GLN A 223 -26.44 -4.00 27.65
N VAL A 224 -26.41 -3.08 26.68
CA VAL A 224 -26.45 -1.64 26.97
C VAL A 224 -27.78 -1.25 27.60
N ASN A 225 -28.90 -1.78 27.10
CA ASN A 225 -30.22 -1.53 27.68
C ASN A 225 -30.33 -2.09 29.11
N GLU A 226 -29.88 -3.32 29.35
CA GLU A 226 -29.85 -3.93 30.69
C GLU A 226 -28.99 -3.11 31.66
N ASN A 227 -27.81 -2.63 31.24
CA ASN A 227 -26.96 -1.77 32.07
C ASN A 227 -27.56 -0.38 32.32
N LEU A 228 -28.43 0.12 31.45
CA LEU A 228 -29.17 1.38 31.67
C LEU A 228 -30.31 1.16 32.67
N ASP A 229 -31.03 0.06 32.54
CA ASP A 229 -32.10 -0.34 33.48
C ASP A 229 -31.56 -0.60 34.90
N GLU A 230 -30.33 -1.15 35.00
CA GLU A 230 -29.62 -1.31 36.28
C GLU A 230 -29.11 0.01 36.87
N ARG A 231 -28.83 1.02 36.04
CA ARG A 231 -28.40 2.36 36.51
C ARG A 231 -29.57 3.25 36.94
N GLU A 232 -30.77 3.05 36.38
CA GLU A 232 -31.98 3.77 36.80
C GLU A 232 -32.60 3.25 38.10
N ASN A 233 -32.24 2.03 38.53
CA ASN A 233 -32.71 1.45 39.81
C ASN A 233 -31.56 1.34 40.83
N PRO A 234 -31.23 2.39 41.61
CA PRO A 234 -30.26 2.27 42.68
C PRO A 234 -30.80 1.33 43.76
N VAL A 235 -30.05 0.25 44.00
CA VAL A 235 -30.26 -0.78 45.01
C VAL A 235 -30.74 -0.17 46.34
N TYR A 236 -32.00 -0.46 46.70
CA TYR A 236 -32.55 -0.16 48.02
C TYR A 236 -31.86 -1.06 49.06
N PHE A 237 -30.92 -0.51 49.83
CA PHE A 237 -30.38 -1.17 51.01
C PHE A 237 -31.48 -1.31 52.06
N PRO A 238 -31.85 -2.53 52.50
CA PRO A 238 -32.85 -2.68 53.54
C PRO A 238 -32.22 -2.35 54.90
N SER A 239 -32.42 -1.12 55.37
CA SER A 239 -32.12 -0.77 56.75
C SER A 239 -33.23 -1.31 57.67
N ASN A 240 -32.86 -2.30 58.47
CA ASN A 240 -33.65 -2.71 59.64
C ASN A 240 -33.73 -1.54 60.63
N SER A 241 -34.93 -1.07 60.94
CA SER A 241 -35.43 -0.82 62.32
C SER A 241 -36.66 0.09 62.32
N THR A 242 -37.75 -0.46 62.87
CA THR A 242 -38.81 0.19 63.67
C THR A 242 -39.13 1.69 63.44
N GLN A 243 -40.30 1.89 62.82
CA GLN A 243 -41.38 2.84 63.17
C GLN A 243 -41.03 4.07 64.04
N GLN A 244 -41.28 5.29 63.53
CA GLN A 244 -42.43 6.13 63.95
C GLN A 244 -42.50 7.49 63.21
N LEU A 245 -43.74 7.86 62.86
CA LEU A 245 -44.22 9.12 62.27
C LEU A 245 -44.19 10.28 63.29
N MET A 246 -44.06 11.54 62.83
CA MET A 246 -45.04 12.62 63.10
C MET A 246 -44.68 13.94 62.39
N ILE A 247 -45.70 14.53 61.76
CA ILE A 247 -45.75 15.85 61.12
C ILE A 247 -46.19 16.91 62.14
N GLY A 248 -45.61 18.12 62.09
CA GLY A 248 -46.09 19.29 62.84
C GLY A 248 -45.59 20.60 62.23
N ALA A 249 -46.50 21.34 61.59
CA ALA A 249 -46.25 22.63 60.94
C ALA A 249 -46.28 23.81 61.93
N SER A 250 -45.47 24.84 61.70
CA SER A 250 -45.79 26.23 62.11
C SER A 250 -45.02 27.29 61.28
N THR A 251 -45.81 28.09 60.55
CA THR A 251 -45.76 29.56 60.33
C THR A 251 -44.45 30.32 59.98
N PHE A 252 -44.48 30.91 58.77
CA PHE A 252 -43.69 32.02 58.15
C PHE A 252 -43.75 33.39 58.90
N PRO A 253 -43.17 34.55 58.45
CA PRO A 253 -42.36 34.90 57.23
C PRO A 253 -41.17 35.90 57.46
N SER A 254 -40.42 36.19 56.36
CA SER A 254 -40.01 37.56 55.88
C SER A 254 -38.52 37.84 55.59
N THR A 255 -38.24 37.99 54.27
CA THR A 255 -37.54 39.08 53.55
C THR A 255 -36.02 39.37 53.65
N PHE A 256 -35.47 39.59 52.44
CA PHE A 256 -34.52 40.65 52.00
C PHE A 256 -33.05 40.29 51.60
N THR A 257 -32.85 40.22 50.27
CA THR A 257 -31.83 40.90 49.42
C THR A 257 -30.30 40.65 49.44
N THR A 258 -29.81 40.33 48.23
CA THR A 258 -28.72 40.96 47.42
C THR A 258 -27.26 40.47 47.42
N ASN A 259 -26.71 40.50 46.18
CA ASN A 259 -25.32 40.59 45.69
C ASN A 259 -24.51 39.28 45.55
N SER A 260 -24.23 38.78 44.33
CA SER A 260 -23.32 39.26 43.26
C SER A 260 -21.85 38.90 43.52
N THR A 261 -21.29 37.92 42.79
CA THR A 261 -20.09 38.03 41.90
C THR A 261 -19.54 36.65 41.45
N ARG A 262 -19.55 36.41 40.13
CA ARG A 262 -18.42 36.00 39.25
C ARG A 262 -17.38 34.97 39.76
N SER A 263 -17.25 33.82 39.08
CA SER A 263 -16.12 33.49 38.18
C SER A 263 -16.02 31.99 37.82
N ASN A 264 -15.78 31.73 36.54
CA ASN A 264 -15.34 30.47 35.93
C ASN A 264 -14.12 29.86 36.64
N HIS A 265 -14.15 28.54 36.94
CA HIS A 265 -13.02 27.60 36.80
C HIS A 265 -13.40 26.18 37.26
N SER A 266 -13.67 25.27 36.33
CA SER A 266 -13.68 23.83 36.61
C SER A 266 -13.52 23.04 35.31
N ASN A 267 -12.30 23.04 34.76
CA ASN A 267 -11.91 22.19 33.62
C ASN A 267 -10.47 21.65 33.75
N ALA A 268 -9.96 21.48 34.97
CA ALA A 268 -8.56 21.04 35.20
C ALA A 268 -8.41 19.74 36.01
N THR A 269 -9.48 19.13 36.52
CA THR A 269 -9.37 18.00 37.47
C THR A 269 -9.55 16.61 36.83
N SER A 270 -9.97 16.53 35.56
CA SER A 270 -10.23 15.24 34.90
C SER A 270 -9.06 14.67 34.08
N GLN A 271 -7.93 15.37 33.99
CA GLN A 271 -6.76 14.93 33.20
C GLN A 271 -5.64 14.27 34.04
N GLN A 272 -5.67 14.36 35.38
CA GLN A 272 -4.62 13.75 36.21
C GLN A 272 -4.90 12.29 36.61
N SER A 273 -6.14 11.80 36.50
CA SER A 273 -6.50 10.43 36.87
C SER A 273 -6.27 9.39 35.76
N ILE A 274 -6.08 9.81 34.50
CA ILE A 274 -5.90 8.89 33.36
C ILE A 274 -4.44 8.43 33.20
N ASN A 275 -3.47 9.24 33.66
CA ASN A 275 -2.04 8.92 33.49
C ASN A 275 -1.48 7.92 34.52
N SER A 276 -2.19 7.62 35.62
CA SER A 276 -1.73 6.61 36.60
C SER A 276 -2.10 5.17 36.23
N VAL A 277 -3.07 4.94 35.34
CA VAL A 277 -3.51 3.58 34.99
C VAL A 277 -2.70 2.97 33.83
N MET A 278 -2.08 3.81 32.98
CA MET A 278 -1.27 3.33 31.85
C MET A 278 0.16 2.85 32.22
N GLN A 279 0.65 3.05 33.44
CA GLN A 279 1.99 2.60 33.83
C GLN A 279 2.04 1.22 34.51
N GLN A 280 0.90 0.61 34.87
CA GLN A 280 0.89 -0.69 35.57
C GLN A 280 0.71 -1.93 34.67
N HIS A 281 0.63 -1.78 33.34
CA HIS A 281 0.51 -2.93 32.41
C HIS A 281 1.76 -3.19 31.56
N ARG A 282 2.91 -2.61 31.93
CA ARG A 282 4.18 -2.80 31.20
C ARG A 282 5.30 -3.45 32.01
N GLN A 283 4.98 -4.16 33.08
CA GLN A 283 5.93 -5.04 33.77
C GLN A 283 5.21 -6.29 34.28
N ASN A 284 5.27 -7.38 33.52
CA ASN A 284 5.35 -8.75 34.02
C ASN A 284 5.64 -9.70 32.83
N PRO A 285 6.86 -10.23 32.71
CA PRO A 285 7.19 -11.32 31.81
C PRO A 285 7.14 -12.65 32.58
N PHE A 286 6.23 -13.53 32.19
CA PHE A 286 6.35 -14.98 32.33
C PHE A 286 5.75 -15.62 31.09
#